data_AF-A0A9D3UJ91-F1
#
_entry.id   AF-A0A9D3UJ91-F1
#
_cell.length_a   1.000
_cell.length_b   1.000
_cell.length_c   1.000
_cell.angle_alpha   90.00
_cell.angle_beta   90.00
_cell.angle_gamma   90.00
#
_symmetry.space_group_name_H-M   'P 1'
#
loop_
_entity.id
_entity.type
_entity.pdbx_description
1 polymer ?
#
loop_
_entity_poly.entity_id
_entity_poly.type
_entity_poly.pdbx_seq_one_letter_code
_entity_poly.pdbx_strand_id
1 'polypeptide(L)'
;MLLLFSYVLATTECGLVKVIVDGSLSERRNSACIVGAVRDCCGEWLGGFTMSIDVSSVFQLEPRALYVGLQFAWDRGFRSVAVESDNALLRSGVTVDSSFAELQLAHALCERNWNVYV
;
A
#
# COMPACT_ATOMS: atom_id res chain seq x y z
N MET A 1 17.43 12.18 -11.84
CA MET A 1 17.19 13.63 -11.70
C MET A 1 16.17 13.81 -10.60
N LEU A 2 16.58 14.52 -9.56
CA LEU A 2 16.01 14.58 -8.21
C LEU A 2 14.54 15.02 -8.18
N LEU A 3 13.70 14.38 -7.34
CA LEU A 3 12.59 15.06 -6.68
C LEU A 3 12.49 14.61 -5.21
N LEU A 4 12.97 15.52 -4.35
CA LEU A 4 12.63 15.83 -2.97
C LEU A 4 11.68 14.89 -2.21
N PHE A 5 12.24 14.26 -1.18
CA PHE A 5 11.55 14.00 0.08
C PHE A 5 10.97 15.32 0.60
N SER A 6 9.67 15.53 0.38
CA SER A 6 8.91 16.57 1.08
C SER A 6 8.15 15.89 2.20
N TYR A 7 8.46 16.37 3.41
CA TYR A 7 7.70 16.15 4.63
C TYR A 7 6.20 16.19 4.36
N VAL A 8 5.49 15.31 5.08
CA VAL A 8 4.04 15.24 5.25
C VAL A 8 3.41 16.63 5.41
N LEU A 9 3.07 17.26 4.29
CA LEU A 9 2.12 18.36 4.15
C LEU A 9 1.45 18.26 2.77
N ALA A 10 0.92 17.08 2.43
CA ALA A 10 -0.13 16.97 1.43
C ALA A 10 -1.49 16.98 2.16
N THR A 11 -1.80 18.10 2.83
CA THR A 11 -3.20 18.44 3.03
C THR A 11 -3.76 18.85 1.67
N THR A 12 -4.86 18.19 1.29
CA THR A 12 -5.90 18.72 0.40
C THR A 12 -5.53 19.03 -1.06
N GLU A 13 -5.28 18.01 -1.88
CA GLU A 13 -5.93 18.01 -3.20
C GLU A 13 -7.30 17.34 -3.04
N CYS A 14 -8.37 18.06 -3.36
CA CYS A 14 -9.73 17.52 -3.35
C CYS A 14 -9.78 16.35 -4.35
N GLY A 15 -9.83 15.11 -3.84
CA GLY A 15 -9.80 13.88 -4.65
C GLY A 15 -8.62 12.94 -4.43
N LEU A 16 -7.58 13.34 -3.66
CA LEU A 16 -6.52 12.43 -3.23
C LEU A 16 -7.00 11.62 -2.02
N VAL A 17 -6.94 10.28 -2.13
CA VAL A 17 -7.14 9.39 -0.99
C VAL A 17 -5.80 8.80 -0.54
N LYS A 18 -5.68 8.56 0.76
CA LYS A 18 -4.51 7.90 1.32
C LYS A 18 -4.85 6.47 1.71
N VAL A 19 -4.10 5.52 1.15
CA VAL A 19 -4.16 4.10 1.46
C VAL A 19 -3.02 3.79 2.43
N ILE A 20 -3.36 3.38 3.64
CA ILE A 20 -2.41 2.96 4.66
C ILE A 20 -2.48 1.44 4.71
N VAL A 21 -1.32 0.78 4.65
CA VAL A 21 -1.21 -0.69 4.69
C VAL A 21 -0.17 -1.10 5.71
N ASP A 22 -0.41 -2.24 6.33
CA ASP A 22 0.48 -2.88 7.29
C ASP A 22 0.20 -4.39 7.26
N GLY A 23 1.13 -5.16 7.81
CA GLY A 23 0.71 -6.44 8.33
C GLY A 23 1.67 -7.08 9.30
N SER A 24 1.18 -8.16 9.89
CA SER A 24 1.75 -8.78 11.08
C SER A 24 1.91 -10.27 10.88
N LEU A 25 3.07 -10.79 11.30
CA LEU A 25 3.38 -12.21 11.38
C LEU A 25 3.51 -12.63 12.85
N SER A 26 2.83 -13.70 13.23
CA SER A 26 2.96 -14.31 14.56
C SER A 26 3.54 -15.71 14.43
N GLU A 27 4.83 -15.86 14.71
CA GLU A 27 5.50 -17.16 14.74
C GLU A 27 4.85 -18.11 15.76
N ARG A 28 4.48 -17.58 16.94
CA ARG A 28 3.83 -18.36 18.01
C ARG A 28 2.51 -18.99 17.59
N ARG A 29 1.73 -18.28 16.77
CA ARG A 29 0.42 -18.72 16.29
C ARG A 29 0.48 -19.33 14.89
N ASN A 30 1.67 -19.33 14.28
CA ASN A 30 1.89 -19.68 12.87
C ASN A 30 0.85 -19.02 11.95
N SER A 31 0.65 -17.71 12.13
CA SER A 31 -0.41 -16.96 11.45
C SER A 31 0.10 -15.62 10.94
N ALA A 32 -0.31 -15.22 9.75
CA ALA A 32 -0.08 -13.89 9.19
C ALA A 32 -1.40 -13.17 8.92
N CYS A 33 -1.39 -11.85 9.07
CA CYS A 33 -2.52 -10.98 8.77
C CYS A 33 -2.03 -9.73 8.07
N ILE A 34 -2.77 -9.28 7.06
CA ILE A 34 -2.61 -7.96 6.44
C ILE A 34 -3.81 -7.10 6.76
N VAL A 35 -3.58 -5.80 6.82
CA VAL A 35 -4.58 -4.79 7.13
C VAL A 35 -4.32 -3.57 6.28
N GLY A 36 -5.40 -2.88 5.92
CA GLY A 36 -5.26 -1.56 5.34
C GLY A 36 -6.53 -0.75 5.48
N ALA A 37 -6.37 0.56 5.39
CA ALA A 37 -7.45 1.53 5.50
C ALA A 37 -7.25 2.67 4.51
N VAL A 38 -8.35 3.24 4.06
CA VAL A 38 -8.37 4.38 3.15
C VAL A 38 -8.98 5.56 3.86
N ARG A 39 -8.32 6.72 3.77
CA ARG A 39 -8.84 7.99 4.27
C ARG A 39 -8.81 9.08 3.20
N ASP A 40 -9.75 10.00 3.27
CA ASP A 40 -9.72 11.18 2.40
C ASP A 40 -8.76 12.27 2.94
N CYS A 41 -8.73 13.39 2.23
CA CYS A 41 -7.91 14.54 2.59
C CYS A 41 -8.41 15.31 3.82
N CYS A 42 -9.67 15.11 4.23
CA CYS A 42 -10.25 15.63 5.47
C CYS A 42 -9.92 14.73 6.68
N GLY A 43 -9.41 13.51 6.43
CA GLY A 43 -9.12 12.52 7.46
C GLY A 43 -10.28 11.57 7.74
N GLU A 44 -11.37 11.63 6.98
CA GLU A 44 -12.49 10.70 7.10
C GLU A 44 -12.10 9.32 6.56
N TRP A 45 -12.44 8.27 7.31
CA TRP A 45 -12.18 6.89 6.89
C TRP A 45 -13.22 6.45 5.84
N LEU A 46 -12.74 6.10 4.64
CA LEU A 46 -13.56 5.62 3.53
C LEU A 46 -13.71 4.08 3.52
N GLY A 47 -13.16 3.42 4.53
CA GLY A 47 -13.21 1.97 4.75
C GLY A 47 -11.82 1.33 4.77
N GLY A 48 -11.80 0.01 4.91
CA GLY A 48 -10.56 -0.77 4.95
C GLY A 48 -10.79 -2.26 4.78
N PHE A 49 -9.73 -3.03 4.98
CA PHE A 49 -9.73 -4.49 4.91
C PHE A 49 -8.85 -5.08 6.01
N THR A 50 -9.16 -6.32 6.36
CA THR A 50 -8.31 -7.20 7.16
C THR A 50 -8.38 -8.58 6.55
N MET A 51 -7.24 -9.27 6.42
CA MET A 51 -7.18 -10.58 5.77
C MET A 51 -6.12 -11.44 6.44
N SER A 52 -6.52 -12.61 6.94
CA SER A 52 -5.58 -13.66 7.29
C SER A 52 -5.02 -14.29 6.03
N ILE A 53 -3.71 -14.45 5.97
CA ILE A 53 -3.01 -15.02 4.82
C ILE A 53 -2.04 -16.10 5.27
N ASP A 54 -1.80 -17.07 4.40
CA ASP A 54 -0.75 -18.08 4.59
C ASP A 54 0.51 -17.58 3.87
N VAL A 55 1.34 -16.81 4.57
CA VAL A 55 2.68 -16.43 4.10
C VAL A 55 3.71 -16.81 5.14
N SER A 56 4.90 -17.20 4.67
CA SER A 56 5.99 -17.66 5.53
C SER A 56 6.98 -16.55 5.91
N SER A 57 6.80 -15.32 5.40
CA SER A 57 7.78 -14.25 5.58
C SER A 57 7.17 -12.84 5.44
N VAL A 58 7.66 -11.92 6.27
CA VAL A 58 7.29 -10.48 6.26
C VAL A 58 7.61 -9.83 4.90
N PHE A 59 8.65 -10.30 4.21
CA PHE A 59 9.01 -9.82 2.87
C PHE A 59 7.94 -10.13 1.80
N GLN A 60 7.05 -11.09 2.06
CA GLN A 60 5.89 -11.38 1.20
C GLN A 60 4.65 -10.61 1.67
N LEU A 61 4.56 -10.43 2.99
CA LEU A 61 3.41 -9.91 3.70
C LEU A 61 3.12 -8.45 3.33
N GLU A 62 4.18 -7.64 3.28
CA GLU A 62 4.09 -6.19 3.06
C GLU A 62 3.79 -5.83 1.61
N PRO A 63 4.46 -6.43 0.60
CA PRO A 63 4.02 -6.36 -0.79
C PRO A 63 2.58 -6.83 -1.00
N ARG A 64 2.14 -7.87 -0.28
CA ARG A 64 0.75 -8.35 -0.35
C ARG A 64 -0.23 -7.31 0.20
N ALA A 65 0.08 -6.70 1.34
CA ALA A 65 -0.74 -5.63 1.92
C ALA A 65 -0.85 -4.44 0.95
N LEU A 66 0.26 -4.04 0.33
CA LEU A 66 0.29 -3.01 -0.71
C LEU A 66 -0.60 -3.36 -1.91
N TYR A 67 -0.42 -4.54 -2.48
CA TYR A 67 -1.23 -4.99 -3.63
C TYR A 67 -2.72 -4.96 -3.30
N VAL A 68 -3.12 -5.53 -2.16
CA VAL A 68 -4.53 -5.57 -1.74
C VAL A 68 -5.07 -4.16 -1.46
N GLY A 69 -4.28 -3.27 -0.85
CA GLY A 69 -4.67 -1.88 -0.62
C GLY A 69 -4.88 -1.09 -1.90
N LEU A 70 -3.97 -1.23 -2.87
CA LEU A 70 -4.11 -0.63 -4.20
C LEU A 70 -5.33 -1.20 -4.93
N GLN A 71 -5.55 -2.51 -4.87
CA GLN A 71 -6.69 -3.17 -5.52
C GLN A 71 -8.01 -2.67 -4.92
N PHE A 72 -8.09 -2.62 -3.59
CA PHE A 72 -9.23 -2.08 -2.87
C PHE A 72 -9.55 -0.64 -3.28
N ALA A 73 -8.53 0.22 -3.39
CA ALA A 73 -8.72 1.60 -3.82
C ALA A 73 -9.20 1.71 -5.28
N TRP A 74 -8.62 0.90 -6.16
CA TRP A 74 -9.01 0.84 -7.57
C TRP A 74 -10.48 0.42 -7.74
N ASP A 75 -10.90 -0.64 -7.05
CA ASP A 75 -12.25 -1.22 -7.12
C ASP A 75 -13.30 -0.28 -6.52
N ARG A 76 -12.90 0.55 -5.56
CA ARG A 76 -13.72 1.66 -5.00
C ARG A 76 -13.86 2.85 -5.95
N GLY A 77 -13.15 2.86 -7.08
CA GLY A 77 -13.21 3.94 -8.06
C GLY A 77 -12.26 5.10 -7.78
N PHE A 78 -11.36 5.01 -6.81
CA PHE A 78 -10.37 6.06 -6.57
C PHE A 78 -9.32 6.08 -7.68
N ARG A 79 -8.93 7.30 -8.09
CA ARG A 79 -8.00 7.51 -9.22
C ARG A 79 -6.83 8.44 -8.90
N SER A 80 -6.76 8.95 -7.68
CA SER A 80 -5.60 9.66 -7.14
C SER A 80 -5.33 9.11 -5.75
N VAL A 81 -4.23 8.38 -5.59
CA VAL A 81 -3.95 7.57 -4.40
C VAL A 81 -2.53 7.79 -3.91
N ALA A 82 -2.38 8.14 -2.64
CA ALA A 82 -1.09 8.10 -1.93
C ALA A 82 -1.03 6.87 -1.03
N VAL A 83 0.06 6.11 -1.10
CA VAL A 83 0.30 4.96 -0.24
C VAL A 83 1.16 5.38 0.94
N GLU A 84 0.82 4.92 2.13
CA GLU A 84 1.65 5.06 3.33
C GLU A 84 1.90 3.67 3.92
N SER A 85 3.18 3.29 4.02
CA SER A 85 3.65 2.10 4.72
C SER A 85 4.87 2.47 5.57
N ASP A 86 4.94 1.90 6.77
CA ASP A 86 6.08 2.04 7.67
C ASP A 86 7.30 1.22 7.22
N ASN A 87 7.11 0.31 6.28
CA ASN A 87 8.16 -0.56 5.79
C ASN A 87 9.18 0.19 4.94
N ALA A 88 10.43 0.22 5.41
CA ALA A 88 11.54 0.87 4.72
C ALA A 88 11.77 0.35 3.29
N LEU A 89 11.45 -0.92 3.00
CA LEU A 89 11.57 -1.53 1.67
C LEU A 89 10.61 -0.92 0.65
N LEU A 90 9.41 -0.52 1.09
CA LEU A 90 8.43 0.15 0.24
C LEU A 90 8.79 1.63 0.06
N ARG A 91 9.40 2.25 1.09
CA ARG A 91 9.83 3.65 1.07
C ARG A 91 11.09 3.92 0.26
N SER A 92 11.97 2.94 0.05
CA SER A 92 13.21 3.14 -0.69
C SER A 92 13.02 3.22 -2.21
N GLY A 93 11.78 3.12 -2.71
CA GLY A 93 11.48 3.09 -4.13
C GLY A 93 11.93 1.75 -4.72
N VAL A 94 10.97 0.83 -4.85
CA VAL A 94 11.05 -0.51 -5.46
C VAL A 94 12.35 -0.76 -6.23
N THR A 95 13.38 -1.25 -5.52
CA THR A 95 14.56 -1.92 -6.08
C THR A 95 14.97 -3.03 -5.11
N VAL A 96 14.08 -3.99 -4.91
CA VAL A 96 14.46 -5.33 -4.47
C VAL A 96 14.19 -6.22 -5.68
N ASP A 97 15.16 -7.06 -6.04
CA ASP A 97 15.08 -7.97 -7.18
C ASP A 97 13.66 -8.53 -7.33
N SER A 98 13.16 -8.47 -8.56
CA SER A 98 11.78 -8.69 -9.03
C SER A 98 11.23 -10.10 -8.80
N SER A 99 11.71 -10.81 -7.78
CA SER A 99 11.38 -12.19 -7.45
C SER A 99 10.04 -12.37 -6.73
N PHE A 100 9.41 -11.28 -6.26
CA PHE A 100 8.13 -11.34 -5.53
C PHE A 100 6.94 -11.07 -6.46
N ALA A 101 6.08 -12.08 -6.66
CA ALA A 101 4.92 -12.00 -7.56
C ALA A 101 3.98 -10.85 -7.18
N GLU A 102 3.82 -10.58 -5.89
CA GLU A 102 3.00 -9.50 -5.33
C GLU A 102 3.49 -8.11 -5.75
N LEU A 103 4.81 -7.89 -5.80
CA LEU A 103 5.37 -6.61 -6.26
C LEU A 103 5.14 -6.40 -7.75
N GLN A 104 5.24 -7.46 -8.56
CA GLN A 104 4.91 -7.37 -9.98
C GLN A 104 3.43 -7.05 -10.20
N LEU A 105 2.54 -7.66 -9.40
CA LEU A 105 1.11 -7.36 -9.44
C LEU A 105 0.80 -5.92 -9.01
N ALA A 106 1.45 -5.44 -7.94
CA ALA A 106 1.33 -4.05 -7.50
C ALA A 106 1.84 -3.07 -8.58
N HIS A 107 2.98 -3.36 -9.20
CA HIS A 107 3.53 -2.56 -10.30
C HIS A 107 2.58 -2.49 -11.49
N ALA A 108 2.08 -3.63 -11.97
CA ALA A 108 1.10 -3.69 -13.06
C ALA A 108 -0.20 -2.94 -12.72
N LEU A 109 -0.57 -2.88 -11.44
CA LEU A 109 -1.73 -2.13 -10.98
C LEU A 109 -1.46 -0.62 -11.03
N CYS A 110 -0.25 -0.16 -10.68
CA CYS A 110 0.17 1.23 -10.79
C CYS A 110 0.17 1.75 -12.24
N GLU A 111 0.34 0.88 -13.24
CA GLU A 111 0.32 1.24 -14.67
C GLU A 111 -1.10 1.51 -15.23
N ARG A 112 -2.16 1.35 -14.43
CA ARG A 112 -3.53 1.65 -14.87
C ARG A 112 -3.77 3.17 -15.02
N ASN A 113 -4.96 3.53 -15.50
CA ASN A 113 -5.37 4.93 -15.65
C ASN A 113 -5.74 5.57 -14.29
N TRP A 114 -4.72 5.87 -13.47
CA TRP A 114 -4.81 6.58 -12.20
C TRP A 114 -3.44 7.15 -11.79
N ASN A 115 -3.44 8.08 -10.84
CA ASN A 115 -2.23 8.64 -10.24
C ASN A 115 -1.94 7.92 -8.92
N VAL A 116 -0.76 7.29 -8.82
CA VAL A 116 -0.31 6.61 -7.60
C VAL A 116 0.98 7.26 -7.11
N TYR A 117 0.99 7.63 -5.84
CA TYR A 117 2.14 8.18 -5.12
C TYR A 117 2.52 7.17 -4.03
N VAL A 118 3.77 6.70 -4.02
CA VAL A 118 4.30 5.73 -3.03
C VAL A 118 5.48 6.35 -2.31
#